data_AF-A0A422QAE3-F1
#
_entry.id   AF-A0A422QAE3-F1
#
_cell.length_a   1.000
_cell.length_b   1.000
_cell.length_c   1.000
_cell.angle_alpha   90.00
_cell.angle_beta   90.00
_cell.angle_gamma   90.00
#
_symmetry.space_group_name_H-M   'P 1'
#
loop_
_entity.id
_entity.type
_entity.pdbx_description
1 polymer ?
#
loop_
_entity_poly.entity_id
_entity_poly.type
_entity_poly.pdbx_seq_one_letter_code
_entity_poly.pdbx_strand_id
1 'polypeptide(L)'
;MASLLPLTCVCLLVQLLLSAERAAAMGINGFTVVVLQDEAAETLRMAPEGAVLQLPPYYVQLSSNWTVLERNTLNREPQDEDRRGGQLLHCRLPRPHTAATVALREADYVRRHQERMRVAIWKWLNDAAQEDGCVFGDGEGALTGVAEWYLFCPRGLIRKVNRTAVAALHGASPSELPRVVKRLVQRYRGTGEKRGHDRRLDQWTSVIGEYKKRLTQPRWGAERQAWELLYPTNRACDPGHVNASTERAGTRNADKQGGARREAWETVVRFYCRPGRRGSSLREWTITEVRQLCLYEIAVAASVVCEWEQGMESLGVNPIPCVVV
;
A
#
# COMPACT_ATOMS: atom_id res chain seq x y z
N MET A 1 -9.90 40.18 -18.70
CA MET A 1 -9.72 39.32 -17.51
C MET A 1 -9.74 37.86 -17.96
N ALA A 2 -8.61 37.34 -18.41
CA ALA A 2 -8.50 35.98 -18.93
C ALA A 2 -7.19 35.35 -18.47
N SER A 3 -7.24 34.04 -18.29
CA SER A 3 -6.11 33.08 -18.19
C SER A 3 -5.13 33.19 -17.01
N LEU A 4 -5.60 32.92 -15.79
CA LEU A 4 -4.74 32.46 -14.67
C LEU A 4 -4.92 30.97 -14.32
N LEU A 5 -6.01 30.34 -14.79
CA LEU A 5 -6.34 28.92 -14.58
C LEU A 5 -5.29 27.90 -15.09
N PRO A 6 -4.64 28.07 -16.25
CA PRO A 6 -3.67 27.08 -16.71
C PRO A 6 -2.37 27.12 -15.88
N LEU A 7 -1.97 28.29 -15.40
CA LEU A 7 -0.79 28.46 -14.53
C LEU A 7 -0.99 27.83 -13.16
N THR A 8 -2.17 27.97 -12.56
CA THR A 8 -2.48 27.31 -11.27
C THR A 8 -2.50 25.79 -11.39
N CYS A 9 -2.94 25.25 -12.53
CA CYS A 9 -2.99 23.81 -12.75
C CYS A 9 -1.58 23.21 -12.98
N VAL A 10 -0.72 23.92 -13.71
CA VAL A 10 0.69 23.53 -13.89
C VAL A 10 1.47 23.64 -12.58
N CYS A 11 1.25 24.70 -11.78
CA CYS A 11 1.87 24.81 -10.46
C CYS A 11 1.42 23.71 -9.50
N LEU A 12 0.15 23.30 -9.52
CA LEU A 12 -0.37 22.17 -8.73
C LEU A 12 0.22 20.83 -9.19
N LEU A 13 0.35 20.60 -10.50
CA LEU A 13 1.00 19.41 -11.05
C LEU A 13 2.49 19.37 -10.71
N VAL A 14 3.20 20.49 -10.80
CA VAL A 14 4.60 20.61 -10.42
C VAL A 14 4.78 20.45 -8.91
N GLN A 15 3.86 20.98 -8.08
CA GLN A 15 3.88 20.74 -6.64
C GLN A 15 3.56 19.28 -6.30
N LEU A 16 2.64 18.61 -7.00
CA LEU A 16 2.35 17.19 -6.82
C LEU A 16 3.50 16.31 -7.28
N LEU A 17 4.16 16.63 -8.40
CA LEU A 17 5.36 15.96 -8.88
C LEU A 17 6.55 16.18 -7.93
N LEU A 18 6.78 17.41 -7.48
CA LEU A 18 7.81 17.72 -6.48
C LEU A 18 7.50 17.12 -5.10
N SER A 19 6.22 16.94 -4.74
CA SER A 19 5.82 16.29 -3.50
C SER A 19 5.91 14.77 -3.60
N ALA A 20 5.65 14.18 -4.77
CA ALA A 20 5.87 12.77 -5.05
C ALA A 20 7.36 12.44 -5.13
N GLU A 21 8.18 13.31 -5.73
CA GLU A 21 9.64 13.22 -5.72
C GLU A 21 10.22 13.48 -4.33
N ARG A 22 9.65 14.39 -3.52
CA ARG A 22 10.04 14.58 -2.12
C ARG A 22 9.57 13.47 -1.20
N ALA A 23 8.44 12.81 -1.48
CA ALA A 23 8.01 11.61 -0.78
C ALA A 23 8.88 10.40 -1.16
N ALA A 24 9.34 10.32 -2.42
CA ALA A 24 10.33 9.34 -2.85
C ALA A 24 11.76 9.67 -2.37
N ALA A 25 12.05 10.95 -2.06
CA ALA A 25 13.36 11.41 -1.58
C ALA A 25 13.47 11.54 -0.05
N MET A 26 12.37 11.42 0.70
CA MET A 26 12.39 11.26 2.15
C MET A 26 12.41 9.76 2.49
N GLY A 27 13.60 9.16 2.52
CA GLY A 27 13.71 7.77 2.99
C GLY A 27 15.08 7.12 2.85
N ILE A 28 15.98 7.67 2.04
CA ILE A 28 17.36 7.19 1.98
C ILE A 28 18.20 8.13 2.85
N ASN A 29 18.82 7.58 3.90
CA ASN A 29 19.66 8.29 4.86
C ASN A 29 18.90 9.30 5.72
N GLY A 30 17.69 8.97 6.18
CA GLY A 30 17.15 9.64 7.37
C GLY A 30 18.10 9.41 8.55
N PHE A 31 18.39 10.45 9.32
CA PHE A 31 19.30 10.36 10.48
C PHE A 31 18.51 10.57 11.77
N THR A 32 18.74 9.72 12.76
CA THR A 32 18.28 9.89 14.12
C THR A 32 19.44 9.69 15.08
N VAL A 33 19.58 10.56 16.09
CA VAL A 33 20.65 10.44 17.08
C VAL A 33 20.22 9.42 18.13
N VAL A 34 21.04 8.38 18.33
CA VAL A 34 20.76 7.30 19.28
C VAL A 34 21.86 7.29 20.33
N VAL A 35 21.50 7.61 21.58
CA VAL A 35 22.45 7.55 22.71
C VAL A 35 22.53 6.11 23.20
N LEU A 36 23.73 5.54 23.15
CA LEU A 36 24.06 4.19 23.61
C LEU A 36 24.58 4.24 25.05
N GLN A 37 24.28 3.17 25.79
CA GLN A 37 24.73 2.97 27.17
C GLN A 37 25.42 1.60 27.29
N ASP A 38 26.19 1.44 28.36
CA ASP A 38 26.80 0.16 28.79
C ASP A 38 27.56 -0.57 27.68
N GLU A 39 27.28 -1.85 27.47
CA GLU A 39 27.95 -2.74 26.52
C GLU A 39 27.85 -2.24 25.06
N ALA A 40 26.74 -1.59 24.68
CA ALA A 40 26.57 -1.03 23.35
C ALA A 40 27.46 0.20 23.12
N ALA A 41 27.66 1.01 24.17
CA ALA A 41 28.60 2.14 24.13
C ALA A 41 30.04 1.65 23.95
N GLU A 42 30.43 0.59 24.65
CA GLU A 42 31.77 0.01 24.53
C GLU A 42 31.99 -0.66 23.18
N THR A 43 30.98 -1.36 22.68
CA THR A 43 30.99 -1.93 21.33
C THR A 43 31.19 -0.85 20.26
N LEU A 44 30.54 0.31 20.39
CA LEU A 44 30.71 1.43 19.46
C LEU A 44 32.14 1.98 19.46
N ARG A 45 32.75 2.10 20.65
CA ARG A 45 34.13 2.59 20.82
C ARG A 45 35.15 1.67 20.17
N MET A 46 34.97 0.36 20.34
CA MET A 46 35.90 -0.66 19.88
C MET A 46 35.67 -1.11 18.44
N ALA A 47 34.53 -0.77 17.82
CA ALA A 47 34.19 -1.25 16.49
C ALA A 47 35.18 -0.73 15.41
N PRO A 48 35.69 -1.59 14.51
CA PRO A 48 36.51 -1.15 13.39
C PRO A 48 35.72 -0.32 12.37
N GLU A 49 36.41 0.38 11.48
CA GLU A 49 35.76 1.06 10.36
C GLU A 49 35.00 0.06 9.48
N GLY A 50 33.79 0.42 9.06
CA GLY A 50 32.94 -0.43 8.23
C GLY A 50 32.18 -1.51 9.01
N ALA A 51 32.38 -1.61 10.33
CA ALA A 51 31.61 -2.52 11.18
C ALA A 51 30.12 -2.22 11.12
N VAL A 52 29.30 -3.27 11.17
CA VAL A 52 27.84 -3.16 11.23
C VAL A 52 27.41 -3.26 12.68
N LEU A 53 26.79 -2.20 13.20
CA LEU A 53 26.20 -2.17 14.52
C LEU A 53 24.68 -2.33 14.40
N GLN A 54 24.12 -3.26 15.18
CA GLN A 54 22.67 -3.45 15.28
C GLN A 54 22.12 -2.56 16.38
N LEU A 55 21.22 -1.65 16.02
CA LEU A 55 20.56 -0.71 16.92
C LEU A 55 19.05 -0.84 16.71
N PRO A 56 18.37 -1.82 17.34
CA PRO A 56 16.99 -2.16 17.01
C PRO A 56 16.08 -0.93 16.94
N PRO A 57 15.33 -0.72 15.84
CA PRO A 57 15.14 -1.59 14.67
C PRO A 57 16.12 -1.40 13.48
N TYR A 58 17.20 -0.65 13.66
CA TYR A 58 18.14 -0.21 12.63
C TYR A 58 19.42 -1.06 12.55
N TYR A 59 20.08 -0.98 11.39
CA TYR A 59 21.42 -1.52 11.17
C TYR A 59 22.30 -0.45 10.52
N VAL A 60 23.34 -0.04 11.23
CA VAL A 60 24.23 1.05 10.80
C VAL A 60 25.60 0.54 10.44
N GLN A 61 26.14 1.00 9.31
CA GLN A 61 27.55 0.77 8.97
C GLN A 61 28.38 1.97 9.46
N LEU A 62 29.35 1.73 10.32
CA LEU A 62 30.10 2.80 10.97
C LEU A 62 31.22 3.34 10.07
N SER A 63 31.37 4.67 10.01
CA SER A 63 32.57 5.30 9.44
C SER A 63 33.69 5.38 10.48
N SER A 64 34.89 5.77 10.09
CA SER A 64 35.97 6.13 11.02
C SER A 64 35.78 7.52 11.65
N ASN A 65 34.81 8.30 11.19
CA ASN A 65 34.63 9.70 11.61
C ASN A 65 33.82 9.81 12.91
N TRP A 66 34.38 10.54 13.86
CA TRP A 66 33.74 10.94 15.09
C TRP A 66 33.38 12.42 15.07
N THR A 67 32.27 12.78 15.69
CA THR A 67 31.81 14.14 15.87
C THR A 67 31.28 14.33 17.28
N VAL A 68 31.31 15.56 17.78
CA VAL A 68 30.76 15.90 19.09
C VAL A 68 29.52 16.75 18.87
N LEU A 69 28.39 16.30 19.41
CA LEU A 69 27.11 16.99 19.34
C LEU A 69 26.71 17.45 20.74
N GLU A 70 26.15 18.65 20.85
CA GLU A 70 25.53 19.09 22.10
C GLU A 70 24.12 18.49 22.20
N ARG A 71 23.79 17.89 23.35
CA ARG A 71 22.47 17.32 23.59
C ARG A 71 21.43 18.43 23.71
N ASN A 72 20.60 18.59 22.68
CA ASN A 72 19.47 19.53 22.74
C ASN A 72 18.39 19.02 23.71
N THR A 73 18.24 19.68 24.87
CA THR A 73 17.26 19.36 25.92
C THR A 73 15.93 20.10 25.72
N LEU A 74 15.47 20.27 24.48
CA LEU A 74 14.28 21.08 24.16
C LEU A 74 12.94 20.53 24.72
N ASN A 75 12.89 19.30 25.27
CA ASN A 75 11.67 18.66 25.76
C ASN A 75 11.80 17.92 27.11
N ARG A 76 12.76 18.27 27.96
CA ARG A 76 12.84 17.69 29.33
C ARG A 76 12.69 18.80 30.36
N GLU A 77 11.71 18.64 31.26
CA GLU A 77 11.57 19.50 32.44
C GLU A 77 12.91 19.58 33.17
N PRO A 78 13.31 20.78 33.63
CA PRO A 78 14.60 20.99 34.27
C PRO A 78 14.56 20.28 35.63
N GLN A 79 15.24 19.14 35.73
CA GLN A 79 15.65 18.63 37.03
C GLN A 79 16.99 19.25 37.41
N ASP A 80 17.01 19.67 38.66
CA ASP A 80 17.91 20.63 39.30
C ASP A 80 19.41 20.49 39.00
N GLU A 81 19.99 21.67 38.86
CA GLU A 81 21.37 22.06 39.13
C GLU A 81 22.48 21.01 38.94
N ASP A 82 23.11 21.07 37.77
CA ASP A 82 24.57 21.17 37.77
C ASP A 82 25.07 22.19 36.73
N ARG A 83 25.91 23.11 37.19
CA ARG A 83 26.56 24.14 36.36
C ARG A 83 27.64 23.47 35.50
N ARG A 84 27.45 23.41 34.16
CA ARG A 84 28.46 23.63 33.08
C ARG A 84 28.08 22.87 31.80
N GLY A 85 27.67 23.59 30.76
CA GLY A 85 27.59 23.10 29.37
C GLY A 85 26.47 22.08 29.09
N GLY A 86 25.87 22.12 27.90
CA GLY A 86 25.02 21.01 27.46
C GLY A 86 25.81 19.71 27.46
N GLN A 87 25.17 18.60 27.85
CA GLN A 87 25.82 17.28 27.86
C GLN A 87 26.34 16.97 26.44
N LEU A 88 27.66 16.82 26.31
CA LEU A 88 28.30 16.53 25.03
C LEU A 88 28.15 15.04 24.70
N LEU A 89 27.75 14.76 23.48
CA LEU A 89 27.58 13.43 22.92
C LEU A 89 28.70 13.19 21.92
N HIS A 90 29.49 12.13 22.16
CA HIS A 90 30.50 11.68 21.21
C HIS A 90 29.86 10.69 20.25
N CYS A 91 29.66 11.12 19.01
CA CYS A 91 28.90 10.45 17.99
C CYS A 91 29.79 9.90 16.90
N ARG A 92 29.48 8.69 16.41
CA ARG A 92 30.17 8.11 15.27
C ARG A 92 29.28 8.19 14.04
N LEU A 93 29.76 8.84 12.99
CA LEU A 93 28.94 9.08 11.81
C LEU A 93 28.70 7.77 11.04
N PRO A 94 27.45 7.50 10.62
CA PRO A 94 27.14 6.36 9.78
C PRO A 94 27.68 6.59 8.36
N ARG A 95 28.04 5.51 7.67
CA ARG A 95 28.24 5.53 6.22
C ARG A 95 26.85 5.55 5.55
N PRO A 96 26.55 6.56 4.71
CA PRO A 96 25.28 6.62 4.02
C PRO A 96 25.08 5.37 3.16
N HIS A 97 23.86 4.87 3.13
CA HIS A 97 23.49 3.78 2.23
C HIS A 97 23.36 4.31 0.81
N THR A 98 23.84 3.52 -0.14
CA THR A 98 23.54 3.74 -1.56
C THR A 98 22.18 3.12 -1.88
N ALA A 99 21.52 3.60 -2.95
CA ALA A 99 20.27 3.01 -3.42
C ALA A 99 20.42 1.49 -3.71
N ALA A 100 21.57 1.06 -4.23
CA ALA A 100 21.86 -0.36 -4.47
C ALA A 100 21.96 -1.16 -3.15
N THR A 101 22.56 -0.58 -2.11
CA THR A 101 22.65 -1.21 -0.79
C THR A 101 21.27 -1.36 -0.15
N VAL A 102 20.41 -0.33 -0.25
CA VAL A 102 19.03 -0.39 0.27
C VAL A 102 18.23 -1.45 -0.49
N ALA A 103 18.29 -1.46 -1.83
CA ALA A 103 17.58 -2.44 -2.65
C ALA A 103 17.99 -3.89 -2.33
N LEU A 104 19.28 -4.16 -2.10
CA LEU A 104 19.76 -5.48 -1.67
C LEU A 104 19.21 -5.88 -0.29
N ARG A 105 19.15 -4.93 0.65
CA ARG A 105 18.58 -5.16 1.99
C ARG A 105 17.08 -5.40 1.93
N GLU A 106 16.36 -4.64 1.13
CA GLU A 106 14.92 -4.85 0.89
C GLU A 106 14.66 -6.22 0.30
N ALA A 107 15.38 -6.61 -0.76
CA ALA A 107 15.23 -7.92 -1.39
C ALA A 107 15.46 -9.07 -0.40
N ASP A 108 16.47 -8.94 0.45
CA ASP A 108 16.78 -9.93 1.47
C ASP A 108 15.75 -9.94 2.61
N TYR A 109 15.32 -8.77 3.09
CA TYR A 109 14.25 -8.65 4.08
C TYR A 109 12.96 -9.30 3.57
N VAL A 110 12.61 -9.04 2.30
CA VAL A 110 11.45 -9.63 1.64
C VAL A 110 11.56 -11.15 1.63
N ARG A 111 12.69 -11.67 1.15
CA ARG A 111 12.94 -13.11 1.07
C ARG A 111 12.80 -13.80 2.42
N ARG A 112 13.30 -13.20 3.50
CA ARG A 112 13.27 -13.80 4.85
C ARG A 112 11.87 -13.79 5.47
N HIS A 113 11.07 -12.77 5.19
CA HIS A 113 9.79 -12.54 5.89
C HIS A 113 8.55 -12.84 5.04
N GLN A 114 8.72 -13.14 3.75
CA GLN A 114 7.63 -13.30 2.79
C GLN A 114 6.58 -14.32 3.24
N GLU A 115 6.99 -15.51 3.67
CA GLU A 115 6.02 -16.57 4.00
C GLU A 115 5.21 -16.24 5.27
N ARG A 116 5.87 -15.66 6.29
CA ARG A 116 5.19 -15.16 7.49
C ARG A 116 4.13 -14.13 7.12
N MET A 117 4.46 -13.21 6.22
CA MET A 117 3.53 -12.17 5.80
C MET A 117 2.38 -12.71 4.94
N ARG A 118 2.65 -13.67 4.05
CA ARG A 118 1.61 -14.37 3.28
C ARG A 118 0.57 -15.02 4.18
N VAL A 119 1.01 -15.75 5.20
CA VAL A 119 0.12 -16.39 6.16
C VAL A 119 -0.67 -15.35 6.95
N ALA A 120 -0.02 -14.28 7.40
CA ALA A 120 -0.66 -13.19 8.15
C ALA A 120 -1.74 -12.47 7.33
N ILE A 121 -1.45 -12.10 6.07
CA ILE A 121 -2.41 -11.46 5.16
C ILE A 121 -3.61 -12.37 4.92
N TRP A 122 -3.39 -13.67 4.66
CA TRP A 122 -4.50 -14.59 4.46
C TRP A 122 -5.38 -14.74 5.69
N LYS A 123 -4.76 -14.85 6.88
CA LYS A 123 -5.50 -14.89 8.14
C LYS A 123 -6.34 -13.63 8.30
N TRP A 124 -5.72 -12.45 8.13
CA TRP A 124 -6.41 -11.16 8.24
C TRP A 124 -7.59 -11.04 7.27
N LEU A 125 -7.42 -11.43 6.00
CA LEU A 125 -8.50 -11.43 5.01
C LEU A 125 -9.68 -12.33 5.39
N ASN A 126 -9.40 -13.51 5.93
CA ASN A 126 -10.46 -14.43 6.35
C ASN A 126 -11.19 -13.90 7.60
N ASP A 127 -10.45 -13.34 8.56
CA ASP A 127 -11.00 -12.77 9.79
C ASP A 127 -11.84 -11.51 9.50
N ALA A 128 -11.49 -10.76 8.46
CA ALA A 128 -12.17 -9.52 8.09
C ALA A 128 -13.40 -9.73 7.17
N ALA A 129 -13.54 -10.92 6.57
CA ALA A 129 -14.71 -11.29 5.77
C ALA A 129 -15.90 -11.69 6.67
N GLN A 130 -17.12 -11.58 6.14
CA GLN A 130 -18.33 -12.04 6.86
C GLN A 130 -18.50 -13.56 6.72
N GLU A 131 -19.56 -14.14 7.30
CA GLU A 131 -19.82 -15.60 7.28
C GLU A 131 -19.97 -16.19 5.86
N ASP A 132 -20.41 -15.35 4.91
CA ASP A 132 -20.49 -15.64 3.48
C ASP A 132 -19.10 -15.66 2.79
N GLY A 133 -18.05 -15.29 3.53
CA GLY A 133 -16.67 -15.18 3.05
C GLY A 133 -16.44 -13.92 2.19
N CYS A 134 -17.29 -12.90 2.31
CA CYS A 134 -17.23 -11.70 1.50
C CYS A 134 -17.35 -10.41 2.32
N VAL A 135 -16.85 -9.32 1.74
CA VAL A 135 -16.99 -7.95 2.22
C VAL A 135 -17.83 -7.20 1.20
N PHE A 136 -18.82 -6.46 1.68
CA PHE A 136 -19.67 -5.61 0.84
C PHE A 136 -19.49 -4.16 1.28
N GLY A 137 -19.30 -3.26 0.31
CA GLY A 137 -19.12 -1.85 0.61
C GLY A 137 -19.13 -0.97 -0.64
N ASP A 138 -19.17 0.33 -0.40
CA ASP A 138 -18.85 1.34 -1.41
C ASP A 138 -17.34 1.35 -1.64
N GLY A 139 -16.93 1.27 -2.91
CA GLY A 139 -15.52 1.24 -3.32
C GLY A 139 -15.03 2.54 -3.95
N GLU A 140 -15.91 3.35 -4.55
CA GLU A 140 -15.50 4.55 -5.29
C GLU A 140 -16.04 5.85 -4.69
N GLY A 141 -17.07 5.80 -3.84
CA GLY A 141 -17.79 7.01 -3.40
C GLY A 141 -16.93 8.01 -2.63
N ALA A 142 -15.91 7.55 -1.91
CA ALA A 142 -14.94 8.42 -1.26
C ALA A 142 -14.08 9.24 -2.25
N LEU A 143 -13.85 8.71 -3.45
CA LEU A 143 -13.01 9.32 -4.49
C LEU A 143 -13.84 10.15 -5.47
N THR A 144 -15.01 9.63 -5.87
CA THR A 144 -15.81 10.19 -6.96
C THR A 144 -17.04 10.97 -6.48
N GLY A 145 -17.39 10.86 -5.19
CA GLY A 145 -18.65 11.35 -4.64
C GLY A 145 -19.87 10.53 -5.07
N VAL A 146 -19.66 9.47 -5.87
CA VAL A 146 -20.71 8.62 -6.43
C VAL A 146 -20.56 7.22 -5.87
N ALA A 147 -21.58 6.74 -5.14
CA ALA A 147 -21.54 5.42 -4.53
C ALA A 147 -21.54 4.31 -5.59
N GLU A 148 -20.49 3.50 -5.58
CA GLU A 148 -20.35 2.31 -6.43
C GLU A 148 -20.09 1.11 -5.52
N TRP A 149 -20.97 0.12 -5.59
CA TRP A 149 -20.94 -0.99 -4.64
C TRP A 149 -20.21 -2.20 -5.18
N TYR A 150 -19.51 -2.88 -4.27
CA TYR A 150 -18.69 -4.03 -4.58
C TYR A 150 -18.89 -5.15 -3.58
N LEU A 151 -18.74 -6.38 -4.05
CA LEU A 151 -18.66 -7.57 -3.23
C LEU A 151 -17.27 -8.20 -3.44
N PHE A 152 -16.46 -8.20 -2.40
CA PHE A 152 -15.12 -8.77 -2.41
C PHE A 152 -15.04 -10.02 -1.55
N CYS A 153 -14.85 -11.14 -2.21
CA CYS A 153 -14.68 -12.43 -1.55
C CYS A 153 -13.21 -12.86 -1.71
N PRO A 154 -12.36 -12.78 -0.67
CA PRO A 154 -10.91 -13.02 -0.80
C PRO A 154 -10.56 -14.37 -1.43
N ARG A 155 -11.37 -15.41 -1.18
CA ARG A 155 -11.21 -16.77 -1.72
C ARG A 155 -12.25 -17.15 -2.78
N GLY A 156 -12.84 -16.17 -3.45
CA GLY A 156 -13.83 -16.38 -4.49
C GLY A 156 -13.83 -15.27 -5.51
N LEU A 157 -15.00 -14.70 -5.77
CA LEU A 157 -15.19 -13.73 -6.84
C LEU A 157 -15.24 -12.30 -6.28
N ILE A 158 -14.63 -11.37 -7.03
CA ILE A 158 -14.78 -9.93 -6.83
C ILE A 158 -15.82 -9.46 -7.85
N ARG A 159 -16.87 -8.79 -7.36
CA ARG A 159 -17.98 -8.33 -8.19
C ARG A 159 -18.22 -6.83 -8.02
N LYS A 160 -18.50 -6.17 -9.14
CA LYS A 160 -19.04 -4.80 -9.20
C LYS A 160 -20.55 -4.86 -9.37
N VAL A 161 -21.29 -4.06 -8.62
CA VAL A 161 -22.74 -3.93 -8.78
C VAL A 161 -23.04 -3.12 -10.04
N ASN A 162 -23.92 -3.63 -10.90
CA ASN A 162 -24.39 -2.91 -12.07
C ASN A 162 -25.63 -2.08 -11.69
N ARG A 163 -25.42 -0.79 -11.46
CA ARG A 163 -26.49 0.14 -11.02
C ARG A 163 -27.65 0.22 -12.00
N THR A 164 -27.35 0.24 -13.29
CA THR A 164 -28.37 0.29 -14.36
C THR A 164 -29.22 -0.98 -14.34
N ALA A 165 -28.59 -2.15 -14.17
CA ALA A 165 -29.31 -3.41 -14.05
C ALA A 165 -30.19 -3.45 -12.79
N VAL A 166 -29.67 -3.01 -11.63
CA VAL A 166 -30.46 -2.93 -10.39
C VAL A 166 -31.66 -1.98 -10.55
N ALA A 167 -31.45 -0.80 -11.14
CA ALA A 167 -32.50 0.18 -11.39
C ALA A 167 -33.60 -0.40 -12.28
N ALA A 168 -33.22 -1.07 -13.37
CA ALA A 168 -34.14 -1.66 -14.33
C ALA A 168 -34.91 -2.86 -13.73
N LEU A 169 -34.22 -3.77 -13.02
CA LEU A 169 -34.85 -4.98 -12.45
C LEU A 169 -35.81 -4.68 -11.30
N HIS A 170 -35.59 -3.59 -10.56
CA HIS A 170 -36.35 -3.28 -9.36
C HIS A 170 -37.17 -1.98 -9.46
N GLY A 171 -37.16 -1.31 -10.61
CA GLY A 171 -37.86 -0.03 -10.80
C GLY A 171 -37.41 1.05 -9.81
N ALA A 172 -36.15 1.02 -9.39
CA ALA A 172 -35.64 1.83 -8.28
C ALA A 172 -35.07 3.16 -8.77
N SER A 173 -35.45 4.26 -8.10
CA SER A 173 -34.85 5.57 -8.35
C SER A 173 -33.41 5.65 -7.80
N PRO A 174 -32.57 6.60 -8.29
CA PRO A 174 -31.18 6.72 -7.85
C PRO A 174 -30.99 6.85 -6.32
N SER A 175 -31.93 7.49 -5.63
CA SER A 175 -31.91 7.66 -4.16
C SER A 175 -32.27 6.38 -3.41
N GLU A 176 -33.01 5.46 -4.03
CA GLU A 176 -33.43 4.18 -3.45
C GLU A 176 -32.43 3.05 -3.70
N LEU A 177 -31.60 3.18 -4.74
CA LEU A 177 -30.59 2.18 -5.12
C LEU A 177 -29.76 1.64 -3.94
N PRO A 178 -29.19 2.48 -3.04
CA PRO A 178 -28.40 1.96 -1.93
C PRO A 178 -29.18 0.99 -1.03
N ARG A 179 -30.47 1.28 -0.78
CA ARG A 179 -31.35 0.44 0.04
C ARG A 179 -31.71 -0.86 -0.67
N VAL A 180 -31.95 -0.81 -1.98
CA VAL A 180 -32.25 -2.00 -2.80
C VAL A 180 -31.03 -2.92 -2.85
N VAL A 181 -29.85 -2.39 -3.16
CA VAL A 181 -28.59 -3.18 -3.22
C VAL A 181 -28.31 -3.83 -1.87
N LYS A 182 -28.46 -3.09 -0.76
CA LYS A 182 -28.27 -3.66 0.58
C LYS A 182 -29.21 -4.84 0.85
N ARG A 183 -30.48 -4.75 0.45
CA ARG A 183 -31.46 -5.84 0.58
C ARG A 183 -31.10 -7.05 -0.28
N LEU A 184 -30.62 -6.84 -1.52
CA LEU A 184 -30.16 -7.92 -2.40
C LEU A 184 -28.98 -8.68 -1.79
N VAL A 185 -28.00 -7.96 -1.25
CA VAL A 185 -26.84 -8.56 -0.57
C VAL A 185 -27.24 -9.32 0.69
N GLN A 186 -28.16 -8.78 1.50
CA GLN A 186 -28.71 -9.48 2.67
C GLN A 186 -29.41 -10.78 2.27
N ARG A 187 -30.20 -10.76 1.18
CA ARG A 187 -30.86 -11.95 0.65
C ARG A 187 -29.84 -12.99 0.18
N TYR A 188 -28.82 -12.58 -0.57
CA TYR A 188 -27.72 -13.45 -0.98
C TYR A 188 -27.06 -14.14 0.22
N ARG A 189 -26.77 -13.39 1.28
CA ARG A 189 -26.18 -13.95 2.52
C ARG A 189 -27.05 -15.00 3.19
N GLY A 190 -28.38 -14.84 3.11
CA GLY A 190 -29.33 -15.83 3.62
C GLY A 190 -29.44 -17.11 2.80
N THR A 191 -28.87 -17.18 1.59
CA THR A 191 -28.94 -18.38 0.74
C THR A 191 -28.00 -19.51 1.19
N GLY A 192 -26.99 -19.19 2.00
CA GLY A 192 -25.93 -20.12 2.38
C GLY A 192 -24.85 -20.32 1.30
N GLU A 193 -25.02 -19.76 0.10
CA GLU A 193 -23.97 -19.74 -0.91
C GLU A 193 -22.85 -18.79 -0.49
N LYS A 194 -21.60 -19.24 -0.66
CA LYS A 194 -20.42 -18.53 -0.15
C LYS A 194 -19.52 -18.06 -1.29
N ARG A 195 -18.72 -17.04 -0.98
CA ARG A 195 -17.60 -16.56 -1.81
C ARG A 195 -18.02 -16.00 -3.18
N GLY A 196 -19.29 -15.60 -3.30
CA GLY A 196 -19.83 -14.93 -4.47
C GLY A 196 -20.15 -15.85 -5.64
N HIS A 197 -20.25 -17.17 -5.48
CA HIS A 197 -20.51 -18.05 -6.64
C HIS A 197 -22.00 -18.16 -7.06
N ASP A 198 -22.90 -17.45 -6.38
CA ASP A 198 -24.34 -17.48 -6.68
C ASP A 198 -24.66 -16.85 -8.04
N ARG A 199 -25.23 -17.65 -8.93
CA ARG A 199 -25.67 -17.25 -10.28
C ARG A 199 -26.73 -16.16 -10.24
N ARG A 200 -27.49 -16.03 -9.15
CA ARG A 200 -28.46 -14.93 -8.97
C ARG A 200 -27.78 -13.56 -8.90
N LEU A 201 -26.50 -13.52 -8.50
CA LEU A 201 -25.72 -12.28 -8.52
C LEU A 201 -25.46 -11.80 -9.95
N ASP A 202 -25.37 -12.70 -10.94
CA ASP A 202 -25.04 -12.35 -12.33
C ASP A 202 -26.10 -11.47 -13.00
N GLN A 203 -27.32 -11.45 -12.46
CA GLN A 203 -28.41 -10.59 -12.95
C GLN A 203 -28.16 -9.10 -12.70
N TRP A 204 -27.39 -8.76 -11.66
CA TRP A 204 -27.24 -7.37 -11.20
C TRP A 204 -25.80 -7.01 -10.80
N THR A 205 -24.84 -7.91 -11.04
CA THR A 205 -23.41 -7.70 -10.81
C THR A 205 -22.58 -8.22 -11.98
N SER A 206 -21.34 -7.75 -12.08
CA SER A 206 -20.34 -8.26 -13.01
C SER A 206 -19.09 -8.70 -12.27
N VAL A 207 -18.52 -9.85 -12.65
CA VAL A 207 -17.23 -10.33 -12.11
C VAL A 207 -16.09 -9.45 -12.64
N ILE A 208 -15.31 -8.89 -11.72
CA ILE A 208 -14.12 -8.07 -12.01
C ILE A 208 -12.82 -8.73 -11.53
N GLY A 209 -12.90 -9.83 -10.80
CA GLY A 209 -11.74 -10.60 -10.35
C GLY A 209 -12.13 -12.00 -9.89
N GLU A 210 -11.28 -12.99 -10.14
CA GLU A 210 -11.47 -14.38 -9.70
C GLU A 210 -10.28 -14.88 -8.89
N TYR A 211 -10.56 -15.46 -7.72
CA TYR A 211 -9.56 -16.17 -6.94
C TYR A 211 -9.10 -17.44 -7.68
N LYS A 212 -7.83 -17.48 -8.05
CA LYS A 212 -7.18 -18.69 -8.58
C LYS A 212 -6.08 -19.12 -7.62
N LYS A 213 -6.24 -20.25 -6.94
CA LYS A 213 -5.33 -20.72 -5.85
C LYS A 213 -3.84 -20.62 -6.17
N ARG A 214 -3.44 -20.85 -7.43
CA ARG A 214 -2.03 -20.80 -7.87
C ARG A 214 -1.53 -19.39 -8.24
N LEU A 215 -2.43 -18.45 -8.55
CA LEU A 215 -2.08 -17.09 -9.01
C LEU A 215 -2.35 -16.03 -7.93
N THR A 216 -3.50 -16.14 -7.26
CA THR A 216 -3.92 -15.22 -6.21
C THR A 216 -3.22 -15.57 -4.91
N GLN A 217 -1.98 -15.10 -4.77
CA GLN A 217 -1.14 -15.29 -3.59
C GLN A 217 -0.56 -13.93 -3.17
N PRO A 218 -0.49 -13.61 -1.86
CA PRO A 218 0.13 -12.37 -1.44
C PRO A 218 1.58 -12.36 -1.89
N ARG A 219 1.99 -11.28 -2.55
CA ARG A 219 3.36 -11.10 -3.03
C ARG A 219 3.79 -9.66 -2.80
N TRP A 220 5.09 -9.45 -2.71
CA TRP A 220 5.65 -8.11 -2.63
C TRP A 220 5.71 -7.48 -4.03
N GLY A 221 4.99 -6.39 -4.22
CA GLY A 221 5.03 -5.58 -5.44
C GLY A 221 6.06 -4.47 -5.31
N ALA A 222 7.28 -4.71 -5.80
CA ALA A 222 8.41 -3.79 -5.64
C ALA A 222 8.15 -2.39 -6.22
N GLU A 223 7.46 -2.29 -7.36
CA GLU A 223 7.15 -1.01 -8.02
C GLU A 223 6.31 -0.06 -7.17
N ARG A 224 5.41 -0.61 -6.34
CA ARG A 224 4.50 0.15 -5.47
C ARG A 224 4.87 0.05 -4.00
N GLN A 225 5.96 -0.67 -3.69
CA GLN A 225 6.39 -1.03 -2.33
C GLN A 225 5.22 -1.46 -1.44
N ALA A 226 4.37 -2.35 -1.96
CA ALA A 226 3.17 -2.79 -1.27
C ALA A 226 2.97 -4.30 -1.42
N TRP A 227 2.32 -4.90 -0.42
CA TRP A 227 1.82 -6.26 -0.56
C TRP A 227 0.61 -6.28 -1.48
N GLU A 228 0.58 -7.23 -2.41
CA GLU A 228 -0.49 -7.32 -3.40
C GLU A 228 -1.00 -8.73 -3.66
N LEU A 229 -2.26 -8.82 -4.09
CA LEU A 229 -2.93 -10.03 -4.58
C LEU A 229 -3.47 -9.78 -5.98
N LEU A 230 -3.25 -10.73 -6.89
CA LEU A 230 -3.79 -10.69 -8.24
C LEU A 230 -5.04 -11.56 -8.38
N TYR A 231 -6.09 -10.96 -8.93
CA TYR A 231 -7.35 -11.59 -9.27
C TYR A 231 -7.58 -11.44 -10.78
N PRO A 232 -7.20 -12.44 -11.58
CA PRO A 232 -7.39 -12.39 -13.03
C PRO A 232 -8.87 -12.46 -13.39
N THR A 233 -9.20 -12.05 -14.62
CA THR A 233 -10.51 -12.31 -15.24
C THR A 233 -10.34 -12.82 -16.66
N ASN A 234 -11.42 -13.36 -17.23
CA ASN A 234 -11.50 -13.70 -18.65
C ASN A 234 -12.12 -12.56 -19.48
N ARG A 235 -12.37 -11.38 -18.87
CA ARG A 235 -12.97 -10.25 -19.56
C ARG A 235 -11.90 -9.63 -20.46
N ALA A 236 -12.14 -9.68 -21.77
CA ALA A 236 -11.26 -9.06 -22.75
C ALA A 236 -11.06 -7.57 -22.43
N CYS A 237 -9.82 -7.11 -22.54
CA CYS A 237 -9.52 -5.69 -22.45
C CYS A 237 -9.12 -5.14 -23.82
N ASP A 238 -9.82 -4.10 -24.24
CA ASP A 238 -9.41 -3.29 -25.37
C ASP A 238 -9.07 -1.87 -24.89
N PRO A 239 -7.78 -1.58 -24.62
CA PRO A 239 -7.35 -0.24 -24.19
C PRO A 239 -7.51 0.82 -25.31
N GLY A 240 -7.81 0.41 -26.55
CA GLY A 240 -7.93 1.29 -27.71
C GLY A 240 -9.34 1.86 -27.97
N HIS A 241 -10.37 1.42 -27.24
CA HIS A 241 -11.74 1.90 -27.42
C HIS A 241 -12.15 2.92 -26.35
N VAL A 242 -11.48 4.07 -26.35
CA VAL A 242 -12.06 5.32 -25.83
C VAL A 242 -12.53 6.10 -27.06
N ASN A 243 -13.82 5.97 -27.39
CA ASN A 243 -14.52 6.56 -28.54
C ASN A 243 -14.22 5.93 -29.91
N ALA A 244 -14.88 4.81 -30.22
CA ALA A 244 -15.26 4.51 -31.59
C ALA A 244 -16.57 3.72 -31.58
N SER A 245 -17.67 4.44 -31.82
CA SER A 245 -18.81 3.82 -32.49
C SER A 245 -18.34 3.27 -33.84
N THR A 246 -18.90 2.12 -34.20
CA THR A 246 -18.92 1.48 -35.53
C THR A 246 -17.63 0.81 -36.08
N GLU A 247 -17.85 -0.46 -36.43
CA GLU A 247 -17.29 -1.20 -37.57
C GLU A 247 -15.94 -1.96 -37.48
N ARG A 248 -16.10 -3.29 -37.51
CA ARG A 248 -15.36 -4.35 -38.23
C ARG A 248 -13.82 -4.25 -38.40
N ALA A 249 -13.20 -5.33 -37.93
CA ALA A 249 -12.14 -6.12 -38.54
C ALA A 249 -10.90 -5.39 -39.11
N GLY A 250 -9.75 -5.62 -38.46
CA GLY A 250 -8.45 -5.38 -39.05
C GLY A 250 -7.31 -5.86 -38.17
N THR A 251 -6.76 -7.04 -38.49
CA THR A 251 -5.45 -7.49 -38.02
C THR A 251 -4.39 -6.46 -38.39
N ARG A 252 -3.82 -5.77 -37.39
CA ARG A 252 -2.61 -4.97 -37.57
C ARG A 252 -1.63 -5.18 -36.42
N ASN A 253 -0.44 -5.63 -36.82
CA ASN A 253 0.78 -5.74 -36.02
C ASN A 253 1.04 -4.43 -35.25
N ALA A 254 1.37 -4.54 -33.97
CA ALA A 254 1.82 -3.39 -33.18
C ALA A 254 3.09 -3.73 -32.40
N ASP A 255 4.06 -2.87 -32.64
CA ASP A 255 5.43 -2.84 -32.18
C ASP A 255 5.64 -2.92 -30.67
N LYS A 256 6.85 -3.39 -30.35
CA LYS A 256 7.46 -3.44 -29.03
C LYS A 256 7.62 -2.03 -28.45
N GLN A 257 6.78 -1.68 -27.47
CA GLN A 257 7.10 -0.65 -26.47
C GLN A 257 6.58 -1.06 -25.09
N GLY A 258 7.49 -1.56 -24.25
CA GLY A 258 7.66 -1.14 -22.85
C GLY A 258 6.58 -1.37 -21.80
N GLY A 259 5.44 -2.00 -22.11
CA GLY A 259 4.46 -2.44 -21.11
C GLY A 259 3.70 -3.63 -21.66
N ALA A 260 3.68 -4.75 -20.94
CA ALA A 260 2.93 -5.93 -21.39
C ALA A 260 1.45 -5.55 -21.56
N ARG A 261 1.01 -5.35 -22.81
CA ARG A 261 -0.39 -5.08 -23.13
C ARG A 261 -1.22 -6.25 -22.60
N ARG A 262 -2.05 -5.99 -21.60
CA ARG A 262 -2.89 -7.04 -20.99
C ARG A 262 -4.06 -7.32 -21.92
N GLU A 263 -4.16 -8.56 -22.37
CA GLU A 263 -5.27 -9.02 -23.22
C GLU A 263 -6.59 -9.09 -22.45
N ALA A 264 -6.52 -9.17 -21.12
CA ALA A 264 -7.66 -9.30 -20.22
C ALA A 264 -7.57 -8.32 -19.04
N TRP A 265 -8.74 -7.99 -18.48
CA TRP A 265 -8.84 -7.23 -17.25
C TRP A 265 -8.29 -8.03 -16.07
N GLU A 266 -7.61 -7.33 -15.17
CA GLU A 266 -7.12 -7.90 -13.90
C GLU A 266 -7.54 -6.99 -12.75
N THR A 267 -7.78 -7.58 -11.58
CA THR A 267 -7.89 -6.82 -10.32
C THR A 267 -6.64 -7.06 -9.48
N VAL A 268 -6.00 -5.98 -9.02
CA VAL A 268 -4.92 -6.01 -8.04
C VAL A 268 -5.45 -5.46 -6.72
N VAL A 269 -5.33 -6.23 -5.65
CA VAL A 269 -5.62 -5.78 -4.29
C VAL A 269 -4.31 -5.45 -3.60
N ARG A 270 -4.13 -4.19 -3.17
CA ARG A 270 -2.94 -3.71 -2.47
C ARG A 270 -3.24 -3.40 -1.02
N PHE A 271 -2.31 -3.74 -0.14
CA PHE A 271 -2.42 -3.49 1.29
C PHE A 271 -1.50 -2.35 1.69
N TYR A 272 -2.06 -1.38 2.41
CA TYR A 272 -1.35 -0.23 2.95
C TYR A 272 -1.55 -0.16 4.46
N CYS A 273 -0.51 0.24 5.19
CA CYS A 273 -0.63 0.41 6.63
C CYS A 273 -1.63 1.52 6.95
N ARG A 274 -2.54 1.19 7.86
CA ARG A 274 -3.29 2.18 8.62
C ARG A 274 -3.18 1.81 10.09
N PRO A 275 -2.62 2.68 10.95
CA PRO A 275 -2.57 2.45 12.38
C PRO A 275 -4.00 2.29 12.94
N GLY A 276 -4.28 1.13 13.51
CA GLY A 276 -5.59 0.78 14.07
C GLY A 276 -5.50 -0.46 14.95
N ARG A 277 -6.53 -0.75 15.76
CA ARG A 277 -6.56 -1.98 16.57
C ARG A 277 -6.44 -3.20 15.64
N ARG A 278 -5.56 -4.15 15.97
CA ARG A 278 -5.45 -5.44 15.27
C ARG A 278 -6.86 -6.06 15.17
N GLY A 279 -7.35 -6.27 13.95
CA GLY A 279 -8.70 -6.77 13.70
C GLY A 279 -9.71 -5.71 13.23
N SER A 280 -9.26 -4.52 12.81
CA SER A 280 -10.13 -3.57 12.11
C SER A 280 -10.70 -4.21 10.84
N SER A 281 -12.03 -4.27 10.75
CA SER A 281 -12.77 -4.78 9.60
C SER A 281 -12.30 -4.15 8.28
N LEU A 282 -12.38 -4.91 7.19
CA LEU A 282 -12.08 -4.54 5.79
C LEU A 282 -12.99 -3.40 5.22
N ARG A 283 -13.50 -2.51 6.07
CA ARG A 283 -14.47 -1.46 5.74
C ARG A 283 -13.85 -0.28 5.01
N GLU A 284 -12.55 -0.08 5.17
CA GLU A 284 -11.82 1.01 4.54
C GLU A 284 -11.01 0.48 3.37
N TRP A 285 -11.66 0.50 2.22
CA TRP A 285 -11.09 0.12 0.95
C TRP A 285 -11.55 1.11 -0.11
N THR A 286 -10.73 1.28 -1.14
CA THR A 286 -11.08 2.08 -2.31
C THR A 286 -10.75 1.29 -3.55
N ILE A 287 -11.55 1.47 -4.59
CA ILE A 287 -11.40 0.80 -5.87
C ILE A 287 -11.23 1.86 -6.93
N THR A 288 -10.24 1.69 -7.79
CA THR A 288 -9.98 2.57 -8.93
C THR A 288 -9.96 1.75 -10.21
N GLU A 289 -10.74 2.14 -11.21
CA GLU A 289 -10.71 1.53 -12.54
C GLU A 289 -9.71 2.27 -13.43
N VAL A 290 -8.60 1.62 -13.77
CA VAL A 290 -7.55 2.16 -14.64
C VAL A 290 -7.69 1.53 -16.04
N ARG A 291 -8.55 2.12 -16.87
CA ARG A 291 -8.90 1.61 -18.22
C ARG A 291 -7.70 1.43 -19.14
N GLN A 292 -6.76 2.37 -19.09
CA GLN A 292 -5.55 2.34 -19.92
C GLN A 292 -4.66 1.12 -19.64
N LEU A 293 -4.72 0.61 -18.41
CA LEU A 293 -3.94 -0.54 -17.95
C LEU A 293 -4.78 -1.81 -17.78
N CYS A 294 -6.06 -1.77 -18.16
CA CYS A 294 -6.98 -2.90 -17.98
C CYS A 294 -7.02 -3.41 -16.53
N LEU A 295 -6.97 -2.48 -15.57
CA LEU A 295 -6.72 -2.82 -14.18
C LEU A 295 -7.81 -2.23 -13.28
N TYR A 296 -8.35 -3.06 -12.38
CA TYR A 296 -9.00 -2.59 -11.18
C TYR A 296 -7.98 -2.61 -10.03
N GLU A 297 -7.78 -1.49 -9.37
CA GLU A 297 -6.91 -1.37 -8.23
C GLU A 297 -7.74 -1.23 -6.97
N ILE A 298 -7.63 -2.18 -6.04
CA ILE A 298 -8.28 -2.14 -4.74
C ILE A 298 -7.22 -1.81 -3.69
N ALA A 299 -7.24 -0.59 -3.16
CA ALA A 299 -6.39 -0.21 -2.03
C ALA A 299 -7.12 -0.52 -0.72
N VAL A 300 -6.51 -1.35 0.12
CA VAL A 300 -7.06 -1.82 1.40
C VAL A 300 -6.19 -1.29 2.53
N ALA A 301 -6.81 -0.59 3.47
CA ALA A 301 -6.17 -0.20 4.72
C ALA A 301 -6.11 -1.42 5.66
N ALA A 302 -4.91 -1.90 6.00
CA ALA A 302 -4.74 -3.11 6.77
C ALA A 302 -3.66 -2.98 7.85
N SER A 303 -4.03 -3.23 9.10
CA SER A 303 -3.08 -3.21 10.23
C SER A 303 -2.01 -4.31 10.14
N VAL A 304 -2.26 -5.37 9.36
CA VAL A 304 -1.38 -6.54 9.24
C VAL A 304 -0.05 -6.21 8.54
N VAL A 305 -0.03 -5.18 7.69
CA VAL A 305 1.19 -4.77 6.97
C VAL A 305 1.95 -3.64 7.67
N CYS A 306 1.44 -3.10 8.78
CA CYS A 306 2.10 -1.97 9.47
C CYS A 306 3.47 -2.32 10.06
N GLU A 307 3.61 -3.47 10.74
CA GLU A 307 4.91 -3.92 11.25
C GLU A 307 5.92 -4.14 10.12
N TRP A 308 5.42 -4.55 8.95
CA TRP A 308 6.24 -4.73 7.76
C TRP A 308 6.69 -3.40 7.18
N GLU A 309 5.78 -2.44 6.96
CA GLU A 309 6.11 -1.13 6.41
C GLU A 309 7.11 -0.40 7.31
N GLN A 310 6.90 -0.42 8.63
CA GLN A 310 7.87 0.13 9.59
C GLN A 310 9.25 -0.55 9.48
N GLY A 311 9.27 -1.88 9.29
CA GLY A 311 10.52 -2.64 9.10
C GLY A 311 11.21 -2.36 7.77
N MET A 312 10.45 -2.06 6.71
CA MET A 312 10.99 -1.68 5.39
C MET A 312 11.57 -0.26 5.43
N GLU A 313 10.85 0.70 6.02
CA GLU A 313 11.31 2.07 6.20
C GLU A 313 12.62 2.13 6.98
N SER A 314 12.78 1.29 8.01
CA SER A 314 14.01 1.27 8.82
C SER A 314 15.25 0.80 8.04
N LEU A 315 15.09 0.14 6.89
CA LEU A 315 16.22 -0.30 6.06
C LEU A 315 16.95 0.86 5.37
N GLY A 316 16.25 1.96 5.14
CA GLY A 316 16.79 3.19 4.54
C GLY A 316 17.36 4.20 5.56
N VAL A 317 17.10 3.99 6.86
CA VAL A 317 17.49 4.90 7.95
C VAL A 317 18.90 4.57 8.45
N ASN A 318 19.72 5.62 8.62
CA ASN A 318 21.07 5.54 9.15
C ASN A 318 21.15 6.29 10.49
N PRO A 319 20.92 5.63 11.64
CA PRO A 319 21.05 6.30 12.92
C PRO A 319 22.50 6.73 13.17
N ILE A 320 22.68 7.83 13.90
CA ILE A 320 23.97 8.31 14.39
C ILE A 320 24.12 7.84 15.84
N PRO A 321 24.86 6.74 16.09
CA PRO A 321 25.12 6.29 17.45
C PRO A 321 26.05 7.26 18.18
N CYS A 322 25.70 7.57 19.42
CA CYS A 322 26.47 8.45 20.28
C CYS A 322 26.63 7.86 21.67
N VAL A 323 27.69 8.25 22.36
CA VAL A 323 27.92 7.91 23.77
C VAL A 323 28.05 9.19 24.58
N VAL A 324 27.57 9.14 25.82
CA VAL A 324 27.92 10.16 26.81
C VAL A 324 29.36 9.89 27.24
N VAL A 325 30.15 10.96 27.34
CA VAL A 325 31.53 10.92 27.84
C VAL A 325 31.61 11.64 29.16
#